data_AF-A0A4Q3SB40-F1
#
_entry.id   AF-A0A4Q3SB40-F1
#
_cell.length_a   1.000
_cell.length_b   1.000
_cell.length_c   1.000
_cell.angle_alpha   90.00
_cell.angle_beta   90.00
_cell.angle_gamma   90.00
#
_symmetry.space_group_name_H-M   'P 1'
#
loop_
_entity.id
_entity.type
_entity.pdbx_description
1 polymer ?
#
loop_
_entity_poly.entity_id
_entity_poly.type
_entity_poly.pdbx_seq_one_letter_code
_entity_poly.pdbx_strand_id
1 'polypeptide(L)'
;MDPQYADLDLKIEVCAWPSVYAGELKERIMIRLFGKKGIVPVTGFLSPDRHTFGDLLERSQLEAAIQEIEGVKAIEKIEFRRRGVFSWRIFETYYYDPGRDTIIRIENDPVHPERGTLKLYIHGGA
;
A
#
# COMPACT_ATOMS: atom_id res chain seq x y z
N MET A 1 -14.81 -7.96 22.72
CA MET A 1 -14.99 -6.74 21.92
C MET A 1 -14.31 -7.04 20.60
N ASP A 2 -15.06 -7.04 19.50
CA ASP A 2 -14.48 -7.38 18.20
C ASP A 2 -13.55 -6.27 17.71
N PRO A 3 -12.42 -6.61 17.07
CA PRO A 3 -11.50 -5.61 16.51
C PRO A 3 -12.23 -4.76 15.46
N GLN A 4 -12.13 -3.42 15.58
CA GLN A 4 -12.58 -2.53 14.52
C GLN A 4 -11.48 -2.40 13.47
N TYR A 5 -11.86 -2.40 12.19
CA TYR A 5 -10.93 -2.25 11.08
C TYR A 5 -11.11 -0.90 10.39
N ALA A 6 -9.99 -0.26 10.08
CA ALA A 6 -9.92 0.85 9.13
C ALA A 6 -9.54 0.26 7.77
N ASP A 7 -10.55 -0.17 7.00
CA ASP A 7 -10.36 -0.65 5.64
C ASP A 7 -10.01 0.52 4.71
N LEU A 8 -8.79 0.51 4.18
CA LEU A 8 -8.29 1.59 3.33
C LEU A 8 -8.17 1.13 1.88
N ASP A 9 -8.58 2.00 0.97
CA ASP A 9 -8.16 1.92 -0.42
C ASP A 9 -7.03 2.90 -0.67
N LEU A 10 -6.00 2.44 -1.38
CA LEU A 10 -4.85 3.21 -1.81
C LEU A 10 -4.82 3.32 -3.33
N LYS A 11 -4.38 4.47 -3.83
CA LYS A 11 -3.87 4.64 -5.19
C LYS A 11 -2.48 5.19 -5.09
N ILE A 12 -1.55 4.57 -5.82
CA ILE A 12 -0.17 5.02 -5.85
C ILE A 12 0.23 5.16 -7.31
N GLU A 13 0.79 6.31 -7.64
CA GLU A 13 1.38 6.63 -8.93
C GLU A 13 2.91 6.63 -8.77
N VAL A 14 3.58 5.80 -9.58
CA VAL A 14 5.02 5.58 -9.51
C VAL A 14 5.64 5.81 -10.88
N CYS A 15 6.70 6.61 -10.92
CA CYS A 15 7.51 6.81 -12.11
C CYS A 15 8.61 5.74 -12.17
N ALA A 16 8.70 5.02 -13.29
CA ALA A 16 9.75 4.05 -13.56
C ALA A 16 10.94 4.69 -14.31
N TRP A 17 12.14 4.13 -14.13
CA TRP A 17 13.27 4.46 -15.00
C TRP A 17 13.01 4.00 -16.45
N PRO A 18 13.51 4.71 -17.48
CA PRO A 18 13.21 4.39 -18.88
C PRO A 18 13.64 3.00 -19.36
N SER A 19 14.55 2.32 -18.66
CA SER A 19 15.01 0.97 -19.00
C SER A 19 14.20 -0.14 -18.32
N VAL A 20 13.17 0.22 -17.54
CA VAL A 20 12.43 -0.73 -16.69
C VAL A 20 11.08 -1.04 -17.31
N TYR A 21 10.75 -2.33 -17.39
CA TYR A 21 9.43 -2.78 -17.85
C TYR A 21 8.37 -2.56 -16.77
N ALA A 22 7.32 -1.80 -17.10
CA ALA A 22 6.31 -1.36 -16.14
C ALA A 22 5.56 -2.53 -15.46
N GLY A 23 5.30 -3.61 -16.20
CA GLY A 23 4.62 -4.80 -15.67
C GLY A 23 5.44 -5.54 -14.60
N GLU A 24 6.74 -5.67 -14.83
CA GLU A 24 7.66 -6.29 -13.87
C GLU A 24 7.82 -5.42 -12.62
N LEU A 25 8.00 -4.11 -12.79
CA LEU A 25 8.09 -3.19 -11.65
C LEU A 25 6.81 -3.23 -10.81
N LYS A 26 5.65 -3.26 -11.47
CA LYS A 26 4.36 -3.42 -10.79
C LYS A 26 4.33 -4.70 -9.96
N GLU A 27 4.75 -5.84 -10.49
CA GLU A 27 4.80 -7.09 -9.73
C GLU A 27 5.74 -7.00 -8.52
N ARG A 28 6.94 -6.44 -8.69
CA ARG A 28 7.91 -6.24 -7.60
C ARG A 28 7.34 -5.36 -6.48
N ILE A 29 6.66 -4.27 -6.82
CA ILE A 29 5.98 -3.41 -5.84
C ILE A 29 4.88 -4.18 -5.10
N MET A 30 4.06 -4.95 -5.81
CA MET A 30 3.00 -5.75 -5.18
C MET A 30 3.58 -6.77 -4.19
N ILE A 31 4.67 -7.45 -4.55
CA ILE A 31 5.37 -8.38 -3.67
C ILE A 31 5.97 -7.66 -2.46
N ARG A 32 6.58 -6.48 -2.63
CA ARG A 32 7.15 -5.70 -1.52
C ARG A 32 6.09 -5.24 -0.52
N LEU A 33 4.90 -4.89 -1.00
CA LEU A 33 3.80 -4.37 -0.19
C LEU A 33 2.95 -5.48 0.44
N PHE A 34 2.57 -6.52 -0.28
CA PHE A 34 1.68 -7.58 0.22
C PHE A 34 2.38 -8.90 0.51
N GLY A 35 3.64 -9.02 0.11
CA GLY A 35 4.41 -10.23 0.26
C GLY A 35 4.14 -11.22 -0.85
N LYS A 36 4.69 -12.43 -0.67
CA LYS A 36 4.47 -13.56 -1.55
C LYS A 36 4.33 -14.82 -0.70
N LYS A 37 3.28 -15.60 -0.98
CA LYS A 37 3.11 -16.95 -0.41
C LYS A 37 3.89 -17.95 -1.24
N GLY A 38 4.40 -19.01 -0.62
CA GLY A 38 5.13 -20.07 -1.32
C GLY A 38 6.13 -20.77 -0.41
N ILE A 39 7.06 -21.51 -1.03
CA ILE A 39 8.12 -22.27 -0.33
C ILE A 39 9.02 -21.34 0.48
N VAL A 40 9.33 -20.15 -0.08
CA VAL A 40 10.04 -19.08 0.61
C VAL A 40 9.06 -17.91 0.76
N PRO A 41 8.32 -17.83 1.88
CA PRO A 41 7.36 -16.75 2.09
C PRO A 41 8.09 -15.43 2.34
N VAL A 42 7.52 -14.35 1.82
CA VAL A 42 7.98 -12.98 2.07
C VAL A 42 6.83 -12.21 2.70
N THR A 43 7.08 -11.59 3.85
CA THR A 43 6.09 -10.72 4.52
C THR A 43 6.13 -9.33 3.89
N GLY A 44 5.00 -8.88 3.36
CA GLY A 44 4.86 -7.54 2.79
C GLY A 44 4.80 -6.44 3.85
N PHE A 45 5.08 -5.21 3.43
CA PHE A 45 4.96 -4.01 4.28
C PHE A 45 3.56 -3.81 4.86
N LEU A 46 2.51 -4.04 4.06
CA LEU A 46 1.09 -3.90 4.40
C LEU A 46 0.46 -5.23 4.89
N SER A 47 1.28 -6.21 5.27
CA SER A 47 0.76 -7.47 5.81
C SER A 47 -0.10 -7.20 7.05
N PRO A 48 -1.28 -7.85 7.19
CA PRO A 48 -2.13 -7.70 8.38
C PRO A 48 -1.39 -8.03 9.69
N ASP A 49 -0.37 -8.89 9.63
CA ASP A 49 0.42 -9.28 10.80
C ASP A 49 1.38 -8.17 11.28
N ARG A 50 1.56 -7.10 10.51
CA ARG A 50 2.42 -5.95 10.83
C ARG A 50 1.66 -4.77 11.44
N HIS A 51 0.33 -4.85 11.50
CA HIS A 51 -0.51 -3.78 12.03
C HIS A 51 -1.27 -4.25 13.27
N THR A 52 -1.10 -3.52 14.36
CA THR A 52 -1.85 -3.68 15.60
C THR A 52 -2.76 -2.47 15.88
N PHE A 53 -3.45 -2.51 17.00
CA PHE A 53 -4.36 -1.46 17.44
C PHE A 53 -3.64 -0.10 17.60
N GLY A 54 -4.17 0.93 16.95
CA GLY A 54 -3.64 2.28 17.03
C GLY A 54 -2.37 2.52 16.22
N ASP A 55 -1.92 1.55 15.42
CA ASP A 55 -0.77 1.75 14.55
C ASP A 55 -1.06 2.82 13.49
N LEU A 56 -0.08 3.69 13.30
CA LEU A 56 -0.12 4.73 12.29
C LEU A 56 0.37 4.17 10.95
N LEU A 57 -0.31 4.54 9.86
CA LEU A 57 0.27 4.37 8.53
C LEU A 57 1.13 5.59 8.23
N GLU A 58 2.43 5.46 8.44
CA GLU A 58 3.41 6.50 8.12
C GLU A 58 3.64 6.58 6.61
N ARG A 59 3.41 7.77 6.03
CA ARG A 59 3.61 8.02 4.60
C ARG A 59 5.06 7.79 4.20
N SER A 60 5.99 8.27 5.01
CA SER A 60 7.44 8.16 4.75
C SER A 60 7.92 6.71 4.70
N GLN A 61 7.37 5.83 5.55
CA GLN A 61 7.70 4.42 5.55
C GLN A 61 7.13 3.69 4.34
N LEU A 62 5.90 4.03 3.92
CA LEU A 62 5.30 3.50 2.70
C LEU A 62 6.10 3.93 1.46
N GLU A 63 6.45 5.22 1.37
CA GLU A 63 7.27 5.77 0.29
C GLU A 63 8.65 5.10 0.27
N ALA A 64 9.32 4.96 1.42
CA ALA A 64 10.61 4.30 1.52
C ALA A 64 10.55 2.83 1.07
N ALA A 65 9.54 2.08 1.51
CA ALA A 65 9.36 0.69 1.12
C ALA A 65 9.22 0.51 -0.40
N ILE A 66 8.60 1.47 -1.10
CA ILE A 66 8.47 1.47 -2.56
C ILE A 66 9.77 1.97 -3.21
N GLN A 67 10.36 3.04 -2.70
CA GLN A 67 11.56 3.67 -3.24
C GLN A 67 12.81 2.77 -3.19
N GLU A 68 12.87 1.83 -2.25
CA GLU A 68 13.92 0.79 -2.16
C GLU A 68 13.93 -0.19 -3.33
N ILE A 69 12.84 -0.26 -4.11
CA ILE A 69 12.74 -1.17 -5.24
C ILE A 69 13.53 -0.61 -6.41
N GLU A 70 14.51 -1.37 -6.88
CA GLU A 70 15.26 -1.04 -8.08
C GLU A 70 14.32 -0.82 -9.28
N GLY A 71 14.54 0.28 -9.98
CA GLY A 71 13.71 0.68 -11.13
C GLY A 71 12.64 1.72 -10.79
N VAL A 72 12.36 1.96 -9.51
CA VAL A 72 11.57 3.12 -9.07
C VAL A 72 12.42 4.39 -9.21
N LYS A 73 11.93 5.34 -10.00
CA LYS A 73 12.53 6.67 -10.14
C LYS A 73 11.95 7.64 -9.10
N ALA A 74 10.63 7.63 -8.93
CA ALA A 74 9.93 8.47 -7.95
C ALA A 74 8.54 7.91 -7.62
N ILE A 75 8.04 8.21 -6.42
CA ILE A 75 6.61 8.13 -6.09
C ILE A 75 6.01 9.50 -6.37
N GLU A 76 5.08 9.58 -7.32
CA GLU A 76 4.53 10.86 -7.78
C GLU A 76 3.32 11.29 -6.97
N LYS A 77 2.48 10.32 -6.59
CA LYS A 77 1.25 10.60 -5.86
C LYS A 77 0.80 9.39 -5.05
N ILE A 78 0.33 9.65 -3.84
CA ILE A 78 -0.40 8.68 -3.01
C ILE A 78 -1.75 9.30 -2.69
N GLU A 79 -2.82 8.57 -3.01
CA GLU A 79 -4.17 8.89 -2.56
C GLU A 79 -4.69 7.76 -1.69
N PHE A 80 -5.53 8.10 -0.72
CA PHE A 80 -6.17 7.11 0.13
C PHE A 80 -7.63 7.47 0.37
N ARG A 81 -8.42 6.44 0.71
CA ARG A 81 -9.73 6.61 1.34
C ARG A 81 -10.00 5.54 2.37
N ARG A 82 -10.67 5.89 3.46
CA ARG A 82 -11.31 4.92 4.35
C ARG A 82 -12.67 4.58 3.76
N ARG A 83 -12.89 3.29 3.53
CA ARG A 83 -14.15 2.79 2.98
C ARG A 83 -15.31 3.22 3.88
N GLY A 84 -16.39 3.69 3.26
CA GLY A 84 -17.60 4.12 3.94
C GLY A 84 -17.54 5.48 4.65
N VAL A 85 -16.38 6.17 4.68
CA VAL A 85 -16.24 7.42 5.46
C VAL A 85 -15.98 8.64 4.57
N PHE A 86 -14.99 8.58 3.67
CA PHE A 86 -14.59 9.74 2.88
C PHE A 86 -14.29 9.41 1.42
N SER A 87 -14.35 10.44 0.57
CA SER A 87 -13.91 10.40 -0.83
C SER A 87 -12.38 10.24 -0.92
N TRP A 88 -11.84 9.97 -2.10
CA TRP A 88 -10.39 9.94 -2.30
C TRP A 88 -9.75 11.27 -1.88
N ARG A 89 -8.67 11.19 -1.09
CA ARG A 89 -7.85 12.34 -0.68
C ARG A 89 -6.39 12.06 -0.95
N ILE A 90 -5.64 13.11 -1.29
CA ILE A 90 -4.18 13.03 -1.40
C ILE A 90 -3.62 12.79 0.01
N PHE A 91 -2.64 11.90 0.11
CA PHE A 91 -1.94 11.62 1.36
C PHE A 91 -0.92 12.73 1.66
N GLU A 92 -1.40 13.92 1.99
CA GLU A 92 -0.54 15.10 2.27
C GLU A 92 0.00 15.13 3.71
N THR A 93 -0.68 14.43 4.63
CA THR A 93 -0.25 14.32 6.03
C THR A 93 0.95 13.37 6.18
N TYR A 94 1.68 13.50 7.28
CA TYR A 94 2.81 12.62 7.60
C TYR A 94 2.35 11.17 7.84
N TYR A 95 1.17 10.99 8.43
CA TYR A 95 0.60 9.69 8.71
C TYR A 95 -0.93 9.72 8.62
N TYR A 96 -1.51 8.52 8.60
CA TYR A 96 -2.93 8.28 8.85
C TYR A 96 -3.09 7.55 10.19
N ASP A 97 -3.92 8.12 11.07
CA ASP A 97 -4.29 7.56 12.37
C ASP A 97 -5.68 6.90 12.28
N PRO A 98 -5.80 5.57 12.51
CA PRO A 98 -7.08 4.87 12.47
C PRO A 98 -7.93 5.07 13.74
N GLY A 99 -7.34 5.57 14.83
CA GLY A 99 -7.87 5.56 16.19
C GLY A 99 -7.38 4.37 17.03
N ARG A 100 -7.39 4.53 18.37
CA ARG A 100 -6.77 3.58 19.32
C ARG A 100 -7.31 2.15 19.26
N ASP A 101 -8.61 1.98 19.04
CA ASP A 101 -9.26 0.66 19.02
C ASP A 101 -9.47 0.12 17.60
N THR A 102 -8.70 0.65 16.65
CA THR A 102 -8.84 0.31 15.22
C THR A 102 -7.52 -0.19 14.64
N ILE A 103 -7.60 -1.23 13.80
CA ILE A 103 -6.48 -1.82 13.08
C ILE A 103 -6.57 -1.41 11.61
N ILE A 104 -5.48 -0.92 11.03
CA ILE A 104 -5.42 -0.61 9.59
C ILE A 104 -5.44 -1.91 8.79
N ARG A 105 -6.25 -1.96 7.74
CA ARG A 105 -6.33 -3.12 6.85
C ARG A 105 -6.38 -2.71 5.38
N ILE A 106 -5.40 -3.22 4.63
CA ILE A 106 -5.29 -3.14 3.18
C ILE A 106 -4.85 -4.54 2.72
N GLU A 107 -5.78 -5.47 2.55
CA GLU A 107 -5.44 -6.85 2.17
C GLU A 107 -5.20 -7.00 0.66
N ASN A 108 -5.88 -6.18 -0.15
CA ASN A 108 -5.86 -6.26 -1.60
C ASN A 108 -6.15 -7.68 -2.12
N ASP A 109 -7.07 -8.39 -1.45
CA ASP A 109 -7.56 -9.71 -1.83
C ASP A 109 -8.73 -9.57 -2.83
N PRO A 110 -8.62 -10.12 -4.05
CA PRO A 110 -9.73 -10.12 -5.01
C PRO A 110 -11.00 -10.81 -4.52
N VAL A 111 -10.88 -11.77 -3.58
CA VAL A 111 -12.02 -12.48 -2.98
C VAL A 111 -12.72 -11.61 -1.94
N HIS A 112 -11.97 -10.75 -1.24
CA HIS A 112 -12.45 -9.88 -0.17
C HIS A 112 -12.11 -8.40 -0.45
N PRO A 113 -12.62 -7.83 -1.56
CA PRO A 113 -12.26 -6.47 -1.97
C PRO A 113 -12.72 -5.41 -0.98
N GLU A 114 -13.64 -5.71 -0.07
CA GLU A 114 -14.07 -4.85 1.03
C GLU A 114 -12.97 -4.59 2.06
N ARG A 115 -11.96 -5.46 2.17
CA ARG A 115 -10.86 -5.38 3.14
C ARG A 115 -9.71 -4.47 2.71
N GLY A 116 -10.03 -3.47 1.91
CA GLY A 116 -9.08 -2.52 1.33
C GLY A 116 -8.39 -3.04 0.07
N THR A 117 -8.01 -2.10 -0.80
CA THR A 117 -7.43 -2.37 -2.12
C THR A 117 -6.26 -1.43 -2.41
N LEU A 118 -5.33 -1.86 -3.27
CA LEU A 118 -4.31 -1.00 -3.85
C LEU A 118 -4.47 -0.96 -5.36
N LYS A 119 -4.55 0.25 -5.90
CA LYS A 119 -4.41 0.49 -7.34
C LYS A 119 -3.05 1.13 -7.60
N LEU A 120 -2.22 0.43 -8.36
CA LEU A 120 -0.89 0.91 -8.74
C LEU A 120 -0.88 1.31 -10.22
N TYR A 121 -0.45 2.55 -10.46
CA TYR A 121 -0.22 3.12 -11.77
C TYR A 121 1.27 3.35 -11.95
N ILE A 122 1.83 2.75 -12.99
CA ILE A 122 3.24 2.93 -13.35
C ILE A 122 3.28 3.85 -14.57
N HIS A 123 4.00 4.95 -14.44
CA HIS A 123 4.25 5.92 -15.50
C HIS A 123 5.70 5.83 -15.97
N GLY A 124 5.97 6.19 -17.22
CA GLY A 124 7.28 6.02 -17.84
C GLY A 124 7.60 4.54 -18.12
N GLY A 125 8.89 4.18 -18.05
CA GLY A 125 9.38 2.84 -18.40
C GLY A 125 9.77 2.67 -19.87
N ALA A 126 10.14 1.45 -20.23
CA ALA A 126 10.48 1.00 -21.58
C ALA A 126 9.25 0.56 -22.40
#